data_AF-A0A9E1WHF0-F1
#
_entry.id   AF-A0A9E1WHF0-F1
#
_cell.length_a   1.000
_cell.length_b   1.000
_cell.length_c   1.000
_cell.angle_alpha   90.00
_cell.angle_beta   90.00
_cell.angle_gamma   90.00
#
_symmetry.space_group_name_H-M   'P 1'
#
loop_
_entity.id
_entity.type
_entity.pdbx_description
1 polymer ?
#
loop_
_entity_poly.entity_id
_entity_poly.type
_entity_poly.pdbx_seq_one_letter_code
_entity_poly.pdbx_strand_id
1 'polypeptide(L)'
;MTNNNSIKLILLFISSAISFSTSNCTGSYGLGYYHLFDENLVLSQENEPKKFNLWYFPNEFKKENNSVDLNIKEWSLFLEGKYQEEDLIKIMYRRDGFKGQDNELKVLQSKTSKPRQIAQKENEFIQYLEYALELENYLKTLVPDSWSEKPIVKDPVEQNRMLAKANKLIAQFRSGFTKERMHYQLIKLHRYYGSYDEVIDIYESYFKDKKSFISYWAMDQYAGVLRIMKRNAASNYYFSKVYIECPSKRQSAYLSIDIKSEREFADAKNLGASPEELMSLHFIRGMNGKNLGLYDLSKITEINQNSDFARILMSREINRLETFFLNNSERYY
;
A
#
# COMPACT_ATOMS: atom_id res chain seq x y z
N MET A 1 40.91 23.67 -50.53
CA MET A 1 40.41 25.00 -50.13
C MET A 1 39.47 24.78 -48.96
N THR A 2 40.03 24.68 -47.75
CA THR A 2 40.18 25.77 -46.76
C THR A 2 38.84 26.17 -46.14
N ASN A 3 38.65 26.24 -44.83
CA ASN A 3 39.43 25.79 -43.67
C ASN A 3 38.49 25.97 -42.46
N ASN A 4 38.56 25.03 -41.51
CA ASN A 4 38.53 25.22 -40.05
C ASN A 4 37.95 26.52 -39.45
N ASN A 5 37.03 26.40 -38.48
CA ASN A 5 37.38 26.58 -37.07
C ASN A 5 36.20 26.31 -36.11
N SER A 6 36.34 25.19 -35.40
CA SER A 6 36.16 24.99 -33.96
C SER A 6 35.86 26.24 -33.12
N ILE A 7 34.71 26.25 -32.43
CA ILE A 7 34.60 26.84 -31.08
C ILE A 7 33.89 25.81 -30.19
N LYS A 8 34.69 25.18 -29.31
CA LYS A 8 34.22 24.64 -28.04
C LYS A 8 33.83 25.84 -27.16
N LEU A 9 32.67 25.82 -26.53
CA LEU A 9 32.52 26.43 -25.20
C LEU A 9 31.52 25.61 -24.38
N ILE A 10 32.10 24.94 -23.38
CA ILE A 10 31.45 24.40 -22.19
C ILE A 10 31.08 25.58 -21.29
N LEU A 11 29.92 25.51 -20.63
CA LEU A 11 29.50 26.09 -19.33
C LEU A 11 27.96 25.96 -19.29
N LEU A 12 27.31 25.01 -18.61
CA LEU A 12 27.31 24.72 -17.17
C LEU A 12 27.10 25.98 -16.32
N PHE A 13 25.86 26.49 -16.28
CA PHE A 13 25.32 27.28 -15.17
C PHE A 13 23.80 27.00 -15.13
N ILE A 14 23.38 26.06 -14.28
CA ILE A 14 22.85 26.38 -12.96
C ILE A 14 21.51 27.12 -13.10
N SER A 15 20.41 26.36 -13.21
CA SER A 15 19.13 26.83 -12.67
C SER A 15 19.14 26.57 -11.15
N SER A 16 20.03 27.23 -10.42
CA SER A 16 19.76 27.59 -9.04
C SER A 16 19.41 29.06 -9.06
N ALA A 17 18.12 29.35 -9.25
CA ALA A 17 17.57 30.61 -8.84
C ALA A 17 16.06 30.44 -8.64
N ILE A 18 15.69 30.67 -7.39
CA ILE A 18 14.40 31.20 -6.97
C ILE A 18 13.31 30.14 -6.75
N SER A 19 13.07 29.92 -5.47
CA SER A 19 11.78 29.55 -4.91
C SER A 19 10.67 30.38 -5.57
N PHE A 20 10.02 29.82 -6.58
CA PHE A 20 8.67 30.22 -6.89
C PHE A 20 7.76 29.28 -6.13
N SER A 21 7.09 29.83 -5.12
CA SER A 21 5.77 29.38 -4.74
C SER A 21 4.97 29.23 -6.02
N THR A 22 4.77 27.99 -6.48
CA THR A 22 3.90 27.74 -7.62
C THR A 22 2.49 28.05 -7.15
N SER A 23 2.04 29.26 -7.47
CA SER A 23 0.64 29.59 -7.62
C SER A 23 0.03 28.52 -8.51
N ASN A 24 -0.79 27.67 -7.91
CA ASN A 24 -1.61 26.68 -8.59
C ASN A 24 -2.54 27.41 -9.56
N CYS A 25 -2.10 27.62 -10.80
CA CYS A 25 -2.98 27.87 -11.93
C CYS A 25 -3.41 26.53 -12.51
N THR A 26 -4.21 25.79 -11.74
CA THR A 26 -5.11 24.76 -12.28
C THR A 26 -6.50 25.11 -11.77
N GLY A 27 -7.31 25.69 -12.66
CA GLY A 27 -8.72 25.91 -12.38
C GLY A 27 -9.45 24.57 -12.38
N SER A 28 -9.89 24.12 -11.22
CA SER A 28 -11.09 23.28 -11.06
C SER A 28 -11.47 23.18 -9.57
N TYR A 29 -12.37 24.07 -9.15
CA TYR A 29 -13.31 23.93 -8.03
C TYR A 29 -12.78 23.38 -6.69
N GLY A 30 -11.90 24.12 -6.05
CA GLY A 30 -11.88 24.12 -4.59
C GLY A 30 -13.10 24.92 -4.10
N LEU A 31 -14.25 24.27 -3.93
CA LEU A 31 -15.27 24.81 -3.03
C LEU A 31 -14.64 24.77 -1.63
N GLY A 32 -13.97 25.85 -1.26
CA GLY A 32 -13.57 26.11 0.11
C GLY A 32 -14.85 26.32 0.90
N TYR A 33 -15.41 25.24 1.43
CA TYR A 33 -16.51 25.35 2.37
C TYR A 33 -15.95 25.98 3.64
N TYR A 34 -16.44 27.16 3.99
CA TYR A 34 -16.19 27.77 5.29
C TYR A 34 -17.02 27.00 6.32
N HIS A 35 -16.39 26.01 6.95
CA HIS A 35 -16.96 25.31 8.09
C HIS A 35 -16.87 26.20 9.34
N LEU A 36 -17.92 26.22 10.16
CA LEU A 36 -17.94 26.93 11.43
C LEU A 36 -17.23 26.11 12.52
N PHE A 37 -17.29 24.77 12.39
CA PHE A 37 -16.59 23.84 13.24
C PHE A 37 -15.13 23.67 12.81
N ASP A 38 -14.21 23.93 13.73
CA ASP A 38 -12.79 23.63 13.55
C ASP A 38 -12.49 22.22 14.05
N GLU A 39 -12.25 21.30 13.11
CA GLU A 39 -11.96 19.89 13.38
C GLU A 39 -10.68 19.70 14.21
N ASN A 40 -9.76 20.66 14.18
CA ASN A 40 -8.51 20.63 14.96
C ASN A 40 -8.74 20.84 16.46
N LEU A 41 -9.94 21.28 16.88
CA LEU A 41 -10.30 21.39 18.30
C LEU A 41 -10.53 20.04 18.96
N VAL A 42 -10.83 19.02 18.17
CA VAL A 42 -11.21 17.69 18.65
C VAL A 42 -10.11 16.67 18.36
N LEU A 43 -9.32 16.87 17.31
CA LEU A 43 -8.23 15.98 16.92
C LEU A 43 -6.91 16.40 17.61
N SER A 44 -6.13 15.43 18.09
CA SER A 44 -4.78 15.72 18.60
C SER A 44 -3.87 16.23 17.46
N GLN A 45 -2.92 17.12 17.78
CA GLN A 45 -1.97 17.67 16.79
C GLN A 45 -1.14 16.59 16.06
N GLU A 46 -1.00 15.40 16.65
CA GLU A 46 -0.31 14.26 16.04
C GLU A 46 -1.15 13.55 14.94
N ASN A 47 -2.46 13.79 14.89
CA ASN A 47 -3.40 13.05 14.05
C ASN A 47 -4.01 13.88 12.91
N GLU A 48 -3.54 15.10 12.62
CA GLU A 48 -4.15 16.06 11.67
C GLU A 48 -4.42 15.50 10.25
N PRO A 49 -5.69 15.24 9.87
CA PRO A 49 -6.08 15.05 8.48
C PRO A 49 -6.62 16.40 8.00
N LYS A 50 -5.89 17.10 7.12
CA LYS A 50 -6.19 18.52 6.84
C LYS A 50 -7.44 18.76 5.98
N LYS A 51 -8.12 17.71 5.48
CA LYS A 51 -9.38 17.80 4.72
C LYS A 51 -10.19 16.50 4.83
N PHE A 52 -11.35 16.53 5.48
CA PHE A 52 -12.25 15.39 5.59
C PHE A 52 -13.26 15.35 4.44
N ASN A 53 -12.88 14.68 3.36
CA ASN A 53 -13.87 14.06 2.50
C ASN A 53 -13.38 12.66 2.10
N LEU A 54 -14.31 11.81 1.62
CA LEU A 54 -14.06 10.40 1.30
C LEU A 54 -12.82 10.16 0.42
N TRP A 55 -12.51 11.13 -0.45
CA TRP A 55 -11.43 11.07 -1.43
C TRP A 55 -10.08 11.51 -0.87
N TYR A 56 -10.08 12.41 0.13
CA TYR A 56 -8.86 13.00 0.68
C TYR A 56 -8.42 12.34 1.99
N PHE A 57 -9.34 11.78 2.79
CA PHE A 57 -8.97 11.03 3.99
C PHE A 57 -7.98 9.87 3.71
N PRO A 58 -8.14 9.09 2.61
CA PRO A 58 -7.14 8.09 2.23
C PRO A 58 -5.73 8.66 1.94
N ASN A 59 -5.61 9.93 1.54
CA ASN A 59 -4.31 10.57 1.27
C ASN A 59 -3.55 10.92 2.56
N GLU A 60 -4.22 11.04 3.69
CA GLU A 60 -3.58 11.34 4.98
C GLU A 60 -2.79 10.12 5.48
N PHE A 61 -3.23 8.91 5.15
CA PHE A 61 -2.45 7.69 5.37
C PHE A 61 -1.11 7.71 4.62
N LYS A 62 -0.92 8.48 3.53
CA LYS A 62 0.38 8.52 2.84
C LYS A 62 1.53 8.97 3.74
N LYS A 63 1.25 9.78 4.76
CA LYS A 63 2.25 10.22 5.75
C LYS A 63 2.64 9.08 6.72
N GLU A 64 1.71 8.18 7.02
CA GLU A 64 1.94 6.98 7.84
C GLU A 64 2.54 5.81 7.03
N ASN A 65 2.39 5.82 5.70
CA ASN A 65 2.58 4.67 4.81
C ASN A 65 3.92 4.65 4.07
N ASN A 66 5.06 4.81 4.75
CA ASN A 66 6.33 4.55 4.07
C ASN A 66 6.67 3.04 4.00
N SER A 67 5.91 2.32 3.17
CA SER A 67 6.10 0.89 2.87
C SER A 67 7.51 0.56 2.37
N VAL A 68 8.16 1.52 1.69
CA VAL A 68 9.54 1.41 1.23
C VAL A 68 10.49 1.39 2.42
N ASP A 69 10.35 2.34 3.35
CA ASP A 69 11.20 2.41 4.54
C ASP A 69 11.10 1.13 5.39
N LEU A 70 9.89 0.63 5.65
CA LEU A 70 9.71 -0.60 6.45
C LEU A 70 10.38 -1.82 5.78
N ASN A 71 10.20 -1.98 4.47
CA ASN A 71 10.82 -3.10 3.75
C ASN A 71 12.35 -2.97 3.75
N ILE A 72 12.88 -1.76 3.55
CA ILE A 72 14.33 -1.50 3.54
C ILE A 72 14.95 -1.71 4.92
N LYS A 73 14.30 -1.26 5.99
CA LYS A 73 14.73 -1.52 7.37
C LYS A 73 14.86 -3.01 7.64
N GLU A 74 13.87 -3.80 7.25
CA GLU A 74 13.93 -5.26 7.41
C GLU A 74 15.04 -5.92 6.57
N TRP A 75 15.27 -5.48 5.32
CA TRP A 75 16.39 -5.96 4.51
C TRP A 75 17.75 -5.58 5.09
N SER A 76 17.87 -4.35 5.60
CA SER A 76 19.06 -3.89 6.31
C SER A 76 19.34 -4.76 7.53
N LEU A 77 18.32 -5.06 8.35
CA LEU A 77 18.42 -5.96 9.49
C LEU A 77 18.81 -7.38 9.07
N PHE A 78 18.19 -7.93 8.02
CA PHE A 78 18.56 -9.24 7.49
C PHE A 78 20.03 -9.28 7.08
N LEU A 79 20.50 -8.27 6.35
CA LEU A 79 21.90 -8.05 5.94
C LEU A 79 22.77 -7.49 7.08
N GLU A 80 22.31 -7.60 8.32
CA GLU A 80 23.02 -7.28 9.55
C GLU A 80 23.59 -5.85 9.60
N GLY A 81 22.90 -4.91 8.97
CA GLY A 81 23.31 -3.51 8.86
C GLY A 81 24.69 -3.34 8.20
N LYS A 82 25.07 -4.28 7.31
CA LYS A 82 26.29 -4.20 6.47
C LYS A 82 26.19 -3.13 5.40
N TYR A 83 24.97 -2.78 5.00
CA TYR A 83 24.67 -1.79 3.96
C TYR A 83 23.78 -0.71 4.54
N GLN A 84 23.95 0.52 4.06
CA GLN A 84 23.09 1.65 4.46
C GLN A 84 21.73 1.54 3.77
N GLU A 85 20.68 2.03 4.42
CA GLU A 85 19.30 1.97 3.91
C GLU A 85 19.16 2.71 2.57
N GLU A 86 19.86 3.84 2.39
CA GLU A 86 19.82 4.65 1.17
C GLU A 86 20.40 3.92 -0.05
N ASP A 87 21.41 3.07 0.17
CA ASP A 87 21.99 2.26 -0.90
C ASP A 87 21.06 1.09 -1.24
N LEU A 88 20.45 0.45 -0.24
CA LEU A 88 19.45 -0.61 -0.45
C LEU A 88 18.23 -0.08 -1.21
N ILE A 89 17.77 1.14 -0.93
CA ILE A 89 16.68 1.80 -1.68
C ILE A 89 17.05 1.88 -3.16
N LYS A 90 18.24 2.38 -3.49
CA LYS A 90 18.70 2.53 -4.89
C LYS A 90 18.86 1.19 -5.59
N ILE A 91 19.28 0.15 -4.88
CA ILE A 91 19.44 -1.20 -5.43
C ILE A 91 18.08 -1.84 -5.70
N MET A 92 17.14 -1.74 -4.75
CA MET A 92 15.87 -2.46 -4.84
C MET A 92 14.79 -1.71 -5.64
N TYR A 93 14.67 -0.40 -5.45
CA TYR A 93 13.57 0.42 -5.99
C TYR A 93 14.03 1.22 -7.20
N ARG A 94 14.54 0.52 -8.21
CA ARG A 94 15.05 1.08 -9.46
C ARG A 94 14.18 0.71 -10.66
N ARG A 95 14.37 1.44 -11.76
CA ARG A 95 13.67 1.16 -13.04
C ARG A 95 14.43 0.16 -13.92
N ASP A 96 15.76 0.10 -13.78
CA ASP A 96 16.60 -0.80 -14.54
C ASP A 96 16.33 -2.26 -14.18
N GLY A 97 16.35 -3.14 -15.18
CA GLY A 97 16.25 -4.59 -15.00
C GLY A 97 17.41 -5.19 -14.19
N PHE A 98 17.27 -6.46 -13.85
CA PHE A 98 18.31 -7.24 -13.20
C PHE A 98 19.50 -7.47 -14.15
N LYS A 99 20.73 -7.13 -13.73
CA LYS A 99 21.92 -7.12 -14.59
C LYS A 99 22.80 -8.38 -14.46
N GLY A 100 22.26 -9.43 -13.85
CA GLY A 100 22.94 -10.71 -13.61
C GLY A 100 23.56 -10.81 -12.21
N GLN A 101 23.56 -12.03 -11.67
CA GLN A 101 23.95 -12.35 -10.29
C GLN A 101 25.29 -11.73 -9.87
N ASP A 102 26.36 -11.99 -10.62
CA ASP A 102 27.71 -11.52 -10.28
C ASP A 102 27.84 -9.99 -10.30
N ASN A 103 27.14 -9.34 -11.23
CA ASN A 103 27.19 -7.88 -11.34
C ASN A 103 26.43 -7.23 -10.18
N GLU A 104 25.23 -7.73 -9.88
CA GLU A 104 24.40 -7.22 -8.78
C GLU A 104 25.08 -7.45 -7.42
N LEU A 105 25.72 -8.61 -7.24
CA LEU A 105 26.50 -8.90 -6.04
C LEU A 105 27.70 -7.97 -5.90
N LYS A 106 28.45 -7.70 -6.99
CA LYS A 106 29.55 -6.73 -6.98
C LYS A 106 29.07 -5.32 -6.65
N VAL A 107 27.95 -4.89 -7.25
CA VAL A 107 27.34 -3.58 -6.97
C VAL A 107 26.97 -3.48 -5.49
N LEU A 108 26.29 -4.49 -4.94
CA LEU A 108 25.95 -4.54 -3.52
C LEU A 108 27.21 -4.47 -2.64
N GLN A 109 28.20 -5.34 -2.89
CA GLN A 109 29.42 -5.41 -2.09
C GLN A 109 30.27 -4.13 -2.18
N SER A 110 30.20 -3.37 -3.27
CA SER A 110 30.83 -2.04 -3.39
C SER A 110 30.27 -0.99 -2.41
N LYS A 111 29.08 -1.24 -1.84
CA LYS A 111 28.40 -0.37 -0.87
C LYS A 111 28.59 -0.81 0.58
N THR A 112 29.51 -1.73 0.83
CA THR A 112 29.78 -2.25 2.18
C THR A 112 30.19 -1.13 3.12
N SER A 113 29.44 -0.94 4.21
CA SER A 113 29.78 0.01 5.27
C SER A 113 30.49 -0.64 6.46
N LYS A 114 30.37 -1.96 6.62
CA LYS A 114 30.98 -2.73 7.72
C LYS A 114 31.61 -4.04 7.22
N PRO A 115 32.76 -4.47 7.74
CA PRO A 115 33.43 -5.70 7.31
C PRO A 115 32.77 -6.96 7.92
N ARG A 116 31.54 -7.27 7.51
CA ARG A 116 30.81 -8.48 7.92
C ARG A 116 30.82 -9.55 6.82
N GLN A 117 31.02 -10.81 7.21
CA GLN A 117 30.99 -11.96 6.29
C GLN A 117 29.59 -12.59 6.30
N ILE A 118 28.75 -12.18 5.35
CA ILE A 118 27.34 -12.61 5.25
C ILE A 118 26.99 -13.12 3.85
N ALA A 119 27.96 -13.75 3.16
CA ALA A 119 27.84 -14.15 1.76
C ALA A 119 26.57 -14.96 1.46
N GLN A 120 26.14 -15.85 2.37
CA GLN A 120 24.90 -16.59 2.21
C GLN A 120 23.68 -15.65 2.14
N LYS A 121 23.60 -14.64 3.00
CA LYS A 121 22.47 -13.69 3.03
C LYS A 121 22.50 -12.73 1.83
N GLU A 122 23.69 -12.31 1.41
CA GLU A 122 23.87 -11.54 0.17
C GLU A 122 23.36 -12.33 -1.04
N ASN A 123 23.71 -13.61 -1.14
CA ASN A 123 23.23 -14.48 -2.21
C ASN A 123 21.70 -14.65 -2.18
N GLU A 124 21.10 -14.88 -1.01
CA GLU A 124 19.63 -14.96 -0.91
C GLU A 124 18.96 -13.64 -1.28
N PHE A 125 19.54 -12.50 -0.89
CA PHE A 125 19.04 -11.18 -1.26
C PHE A 125 19.09 -10.94 -2.76
N ILE A 126 20.22 -11.23 -3.43
CA ILE A 126 20.35 -11.05 -4.89
C ILE A 126 19.42 -11.99 -5.66
N GLN A 127 19.30 -13.26 -5.23
CA GLN A 127 18.37 -14.22 -5.84
C GLN A 127 16.91 -13.82 -5.66
N TYR A 128 16.54 -13.30 -4.48
CA TYR A 128 15.23 -12.72 -4.26
C TYR A 128 15.00 -11.50 -5.17
N LEU A 129 15.96 -10.60 -5.26
CA LEU A 129 15.87 -9.39 -6.07
C LEU A 129 15.69 -9.71 -7.56
N GLU A 130 16.43 -10.68 -8.08
CA GLU A 130 16.25 -11.21 -9.44
C GLU A 130 14.79 -11.63 -9.68
N TYR A 131 14.27 -12.49 -8.81
CA TYR A 131 12.92 -13.00 -8.95
C TYR A 131 11.87 -11.89 -8.83
N ALA A 132 12.00 -11.00 -7.85
CA ALA A 132 11.03 -9.93 -7.60
C ALA A 132 10.95 -8.95 -8.79
N LEU A 133 12.09 -8.58 -9.38
CA LEU A 133 12.14 -7.68 -10.55
C LEU A 133 11.59 -8.35 -11.82
N GLU A 134 11.92 -9.62 -12.05
CA GLU A 134 11.35 -10.40 -13.16
C GLU A 134 9.83 -10.52 -13.01
N LEU A 135 9.36 -10.88 -11.82
CA LEU A 135 7.94 -11.03 -11.55
C LEU A 135 7.22 -9.69 -11.72
N GLU A 136 7.75 -8.57 -11.21
CA GLU A 136 7.11 -7.27 -11.38
C GLU A 136 6.93 -6.90 -12.87
N ASN A 137 7.92 -7.19 -13.70
CA ASN A 137 7.83 -6.96 -15.14
C ASN A 137 6.80 -7.88 -15.81
N TYR A 138 6.73 -9.15 -15.41
CA TYR A 138 5.70 -10.05 -15.89
C TYR A 138 4.30 -9.61 -15.44
N LEU A 139 4.12 -9.24 -14.17
CA LEU A 139 2.82 -8.80 -13.64
C LEU A 139 2.27 -7.59 -14.37
N LYS A 140 3.11 -6.67 -14.87
CA LYS A 140 2.68 -5.52 -15.69
C LYS A 140 1.95 -5.94 -16.96
N THR A 141 2.27 -7.11 -17.53
CA THR A 141 1.57 -7.63 -18.73
C THR A 141 0.21 -8.25 -18.39
N LEU A 142 -0.03 -8.55 -17.10
CA LEU A 142 -1.26 -9.13 -16.59
C LEU A 142 -2.24 -8.10 -16.02
N VAL A 143 -1.94 -6.80 -16.12
CA VAL A 143 -2.84 -5.72 -15.72
C VAL A 143 -3.53 -5.16 -16.96
N PRO A 144 -4.87 -5.07 -16.98
CA PRO A 144 -5.57 -4.49 -18.11
C PRO A 144 -5.25 -3.00 -18.19
N ASP A 145 -4.81 -2.55 -19.36
CA ASP A 145 -4.75 -1.12 -19.66
C ASP A 145 -6.19 -0.61 -19.81
N SER A 146 -6.57 0.33 -18.95
CA SER A 146 -7.93 0.89 -18.90
C SER A 146 -8.32 1.64 -20.19
N TRP A 147 -7.34 1.96 -21.05
CA TRP A 147 -7.54 2.62 -22.34
C TRP A 147 -7.38 1.68 -23.54
N SER A 148 -7.13 0.39 -23.30
CA SER A 148 -6.95 -0.62 -24.35
C SER A 148 -8.12 -1.57 -24.37
N GLU A 149 -8.69 -1.79 -25.55
CA GLU A 149 -9.70 -2.84 -25.78
C GLU A 149 -9.07 -4.23 -25.92
N LYS A 150 -7.72 -4.33 -25.95
CA LYS A 150 -7.05 -5.61 -26.11
C LYS A 150 -7.19 -6.44 -24.84
N PRO A 151 -7.74 -7.66 -24.92
CA PRO A 151 -7.79 -8.53 -23.78
C PRO A 151 -6.37 -8.91 -23.35
N ILE A 152 -6.20 -9.12 -22.04
CA ILE A 152 -4.95 -9.65 -21.49
C ILE A 152 -4.79 -11.08 -21.96
N VAL A 153 -3.66 -11.37 -22.61
CA VAL A 153 -3.27 -12.73 -22.96
C VAL A 153 -2.35 -13.26 -21.88
N LYS A 154 -2.85 -14.24 -21.12
CA LYS A 154 -2.06 -14.93 -20.09
C LYS A 154 -1.16 -15.94 -20.76
N ASP A 155 0.14 -15.88 -20.47
CA ASP A 155 1.13 -16.84 -20.97
C ASP A 155 1.35 -17.95 -19.92
N PRO A 156 0.86 -19.19 -20.15
CA PRO A 156 1.05 -20.30 -19.23
C PRO A 156 2.50 -20.78 -19.16
N VAL A 157 3.29 -20.61 -20.22
CA VAL A 157 4.70 -21.01 -20.25
C VAL A 157 5.49 -20.13 -19.30
N GLU A 158 5.29 -18.81 -19.40
CA GLU A 158 5.95 -17.85 -18.53
C GLU A 158 5.49 -17.98 -17.08
N GLN A 159 4.20 -18.22 -16.84
CA GLN A 159 3.70 -18.50 -15.50
C GLN A 159 4.37 -19.75 -14.90
N ASN A 160 4.44 -20.85 -15.64
CA ASN A 160 5.08 -22.08 -15.18
C ASN A 160 6.58 -21.88 -14.93
N ARG A 161 7.26 -21.09 -15.75
CA ARG A 161 8.66 -20.69 -15.53
C ARG A 161 8.81 -19.94 -14.21
N MET A 162 7.95 -18.96 -13.94
CA MET A 162 7.94 -18.19 -12.69
C MET A 162 7.67 -19.06 -11.47
N LEU A 163 6.71 -19.99 -11.55
CA LEU A 163 6.40 -20.92 -10.47
C LEU A 163 7.57 -21.86 -10.18
N ALA A 164 8.17 -22.46 -11.21
CA ALA A 164 9.32 -23.35 -11.06
C ALA A 164 10.51 -22.62 -10.43
N LYS A 165 10.79 -21.39 -10.86
CA LYS A 165 11.87 -20.56 -10.29
C LYS A 165 11.60 -20.23 -8.81
N ALA A 166 10.38 -19.84 -8.46
CA ALA A 166 10.01 -19.54 -7.09
C ALA A 166 10.17 -20.76 -6.16
N ASN A 167 9.61 -21.90 -6.56
CA ASN A 167 9.67 -23.13 -5.77
C ASN A 167 11.12 -23.60 -5.56
N LYS A 168 11.96 -23.48 -6.58
CA LYS A 168 13.41 -23.74 -6.47
C LYS A 168 14.06 -22.82 -5.44
N LEU A 169 13.81 -21.52 -5.50
CA LEU A 169 14.38 -20.56 -4.55
C LEU A 169 13.90 -20.80 -3.12
N ILE A 170 12.60 -21.09 -2.92
CA ILE A 170 12.04 -21.42 -1.60
C ILE A 170 12.72 -22.65 -0.99
N ALA A 171 12.99 -23.68 -1.81
CA ALA A 171 13.71 -24.88 -1.36
C ALA A 171 15.19 -24.60 -1.03
N GLN A 172 15.82 -23.66 -1.74
CA GLN A 172 17.25 -23.32 -1.58
C GLN A 172 17.53 -22.35 -0.42
N PHE A 173 16.63 -21.40 -0.17
CA PHE A 173 16.80 -20.40 0.87
C PHE A 173 16.89 -21.05 2.26
N ARG A 174 17.82 -20.55 3.09
CA ARG A 174 17.97 -21.01 4.47
C ARG A 174 17.14 -20.19 5.43
N SER A 175 17.01 -18.88 5.16
CA SER A 175 16.31 -17.98 6.06
C SER A 175 14.79 -18.08 5.94
N GLY A 176 14.09 -18.11 7.08
CA GLY A 176 12.64 -17.95 7.12
C GLY A 176 12.20 -16.59 6.53
N PHE A 177 13.02 -15.56 6.69
CA PHE A 177 12.79 -14.20 6.18
C PHE A 177 12.64 -14.15 4.65
N THR A 178 13.54 -14.82 3.93
CA THR A 178 13.56 -14.83 2.46
C THR A 178 12.50 -15.78 1.92
N LYS A 179 12.27 -16.92 2.59
CA LYS A 179 11.14 -17.82 2.27
C LYS A 179 9.80 -17.12 2.38
N GLU A 180 9.58 -16.35 3.44
CA GLU A 180 8.31 -15.65 3.66
C GLU A 180 8.02 -14.67 2.52
N ARG A 181 9.03 -13.88 2.14
CA ARG A 181 8.91 -12.94 1.02
C ARG A 181 8.67 -13.65 -0.31
N MET A 182 9.27 -14.82 -0.54
CA MET A 182 9.00 -15.62 -1.74
C MET A 182 7.56 -16.16 -1.78
N HIS A 183 7.00 -16.62 -0.66
CA HIS A 183 5.59 -17.02 -0.60
C HIS A 183 4.67 -15.83 -0.88
N TYR A 184 5.03 -14.62 -0.44
CA TYR A 184 4.29 -13.42 -0.80
C TYR A 184 4.37 -13.11 -2.31
N GLN A 185 5.52 -13.32 -2.96
CA GLN A 185 5.61 -13.19 -4.40
C GLN A 185 4.75 -14.23 -5.14
N LEU A 186 4.65 -15.47 -4.64
CA LEU A 186 3.72 -16.48 -5.18
C LEU A 186 2.26 -16.02 -5.08
N ILE A 187 1.84 -15.43 -3.95
CA ILE A 187 0.50 -14.84 -3.81
C ILE A 187 0.24 -13.80 -4.91
N LYS A 188 1.21 -12.91 -5.18
CA LYS A 188 1.08 -11.93 -6.27
C LYS A 188 0.95 -12.61 -7.63
N LEU A 189 1.82 -13.57 -7.95
CA LEU A 189 1.78 -14.31 -9.20
C LEU A 189 0.40 -14.96 -9.43
N HIS A 190 -0.07 -15.73 -8.47
CA HIS A 190 -1.35 -16.43 -8.56
C HIS A 190 -2.54 -15.46 -8.65
N ARG A 191 -2.55 -14.40 -7.83
CA ARG A 191 -3.64 -13.40 -7.83
C ARG A 191 -3.79 -12.70 -9.18
N TYR A 192 -2.68 -12.21 -9.75
CA TYR A 192 -2.71 -11.50 -11.03
C TYR A 192 -2.94 -12.45 -12.21
N TYR A 193 -2.47 -13.70 -12.12
CA TYR A 193 -2.82 -14.71 -13.10
C TYR A 193 -4.29 -15.15 -12.99
N GLY A 194 -4.94 -15.00 -11.83
CA GLY A 194 -6.33 -15.41 -11.59
C GLY A 194 -6.50 -16.83 -11.04
N SER A 195 -5.41 -17.43 -10.57
CA SER A 195 -5.36 -18.69 -9.82
C SER A 195 -5.72 -18.42 -8.35
N TYR A 196 -7.00 -18.18 -8.08
CA TYR A 196 -7.43 -17.65 -6.77
C TYR A 196 -7.42 -18.68 -5.65
N ASP A 197 -7.71 -19.94 -5.94
CA ASP A 197 -7.68 -21.01 -4.93
C ASP A 197 -6.26 -21.21 -4.39
N GLU A 198 -5.24 -21.08 -5.24
CA GLU A 198 -3.84 -21.15 -4.84
C GLU A 198 -3.43 -20.00 -3.91
N VAL A 199 -4.01 -18.80 -4.07
CA VAL A 199 -3.80 -17.70 -3.12
C VAL A 199 -4.37 -18.05 -1.75
N ILE A 200 -5.56 -18.64 -1.71
CA ILE A 200 -6.20 -19.10 -0.48
C ILE A 200 -5.32 -20.16 0.19
N ASP A 201 -4.90 -21.17 -0.55
CA ASP A 201 -4.10 -22.27 -0.03
C ASP A 201 -2.75 -21.80 0.53
N ILE A 202 -2.04 -20.93 -0.19
CA ILE A 202 -0.77 -20.36 0.28
C ILE A 202 -1.00 -19.53 1.56
N TYR A 203 -2.03 -18.70 1.58
CA TYR A 203 -2.30 -17.85 2.75
C TYR A 203 -2.66 -18.69 3.99
N GLU A 204 -3.61 -19.62 3.87
CA GLU A 204 -4.09 -20.44 4.98
C GLU A 204 -3.00 -21.38 5.50
N SER A 205 -2.18 -21.96 4.62
CA SER A 205 -1.13 -22.92 5.02
C SER A 205 0.16 -22.26 5.52
N TYR A 206 0.48 -21.04 5.07
CA TYR A 206 1.77 -20.41 5.36
C TYR A 206 1.67 -19.13 6.20
N PHE A 207 0.69 -18.26 5.93
CA PHE A 207 0.64 -16.91 6.49
C PHE A 207 -0.33 -16.72 7.65
N LYS A 208 -1.36 -17.55 7.76
CA LYS A 208 -2.48 -17.39 8.71
C LYS A 208 -2.07 -17.03 10.13
N ASP A 209 -1.04 -17.70 10.65
CA ASP A 209 -0.57 -17.55 12.04
C ASP A 209 0.65 -16.62 12.17
N LYS A 210 1.11 -16.01 11.06
CA LYS A 210 2.28 -15.11 11.05
C LYS A 210 1.86 -13.66 11.31
N LYS A 211 2.67 -12.96 12.10
CA LYS A 211 2.49 -11.53 12.43
C LYS A 211 3.69 -10.69 12.01
N SER A 212 4.07 -10.77 10.74
CA SER A 212 5.09 -9.91 10.14
C SER A 212 4.42 -8.84 9.26
N PHE A 213 5.13 -7.78 8.88
CA PHE A 213 4.51 -6.82 7.94
C PHE A 213 4.20 -7.50 6.58
N ILE A 214 5.01 -8.48 6.16
CA ILE A 214 4.79 -9.24 4.91
C ILE A 214 3.56 -10.14 5.03
N SER A 215 3.29 -10.74 6.19
CA SER A 215 2.09 -11.55 6.39
C SER A 215 0.82 -10.69 6.31
N TYR A 216 0.86 -9.44 6.79
CA TYR A 216 -0.25 -8.51 6.58
C TYR A 216 -0.38 -8.04 5.12
N TRP A 217 0.72 -7.92 4.37
CA TRP A 217 0.63 -7.69 2.92
C TRP A 217 0.03 -8.88 2.19
N ALA A 218 0.34 -10.10 2.61
CA ALA A 218 -0.29 -11.32 2.11
C ALA A 218 -1.79 -11.34 2.46
N MET A 219 -2.16 -10.96 3.68
CA MET A 219 -3.55 -10.84 4.15
C MET A 219 -4.36 -9.84 3.33
N ASP A 220 -3.78 -8.69 2.97
CA ASP A 220 -4.40 -7.70 2.08
C ASP A 220 -4.74 -8.30 0.69
N GLN A 221 -3.81 -9.05 0.11
CA GLN A 221 -4.04 -9.70 -1.19
C GLN A 221 -5.07 -10.84 -1.07
N TYR A 222 -5.01 -11.63 0.00
CA TYR A 222 -5.95 -12.70 0.31
C TYR A 222 -7.37 -12.16 0.49
N ALA A 223 -7.56 -11.10 1.29
CA ALA A 223 -8.84 -10.41 1.44
C ALA A 223 -9.38 -9.91 0.10
N GLY A 224 -8.50 -9.36 -0.75
CA GLY A 224 -8.84 -8.97 -2.11
C GLY A 224 -9.35 -10.14 -2.97
N VAL A 225 -8.74 -11.33 -2.85
CA VAL A 225 -9.19 -12.55 -3.54
C VAL A 225 -10.53 -13.04 -3.00
N LEU A 226 -10.73 -13.05 -1.68
CA LEU A 226 -12.03 -13.39 -1.07
C LEU A 226 -13.16 -12.52 -1.64
N ARG A 227 -12.91 -11.22 -1.84
CA ARG A 227 -13.88 -10.30 -2.47
C ARG A 227 -14.19 -10.68 -3.91
N ILE A 228 -13.18 -11.01 -4.72
CA ILE A 228 -13.37 -11.46 -6.11
C ILE A 228 -14.26 -12.71 -6.14
N MET A 229 -14.02 -13.63 -5.21
CA MET A 229 -14.79 -14.87 -5.03
C MET A 229 -16.13 -14.68 -4.29
N LYS A 230 -16.60 -13.43 -4.11
CA LYS A 230 -17.88 -13.07 -3.47
C LYS A 230 -18.01 -13.49 -2.00
N ARG A 231 -16.90 -13.77 -1.32
CA ARG A 231 -16.83 -14.01 0.14
C ARG A 231 -16.69 -12.67 0.87
N ASN A 232 -17.64 -11.76 0.67
CA ASN A 232 -17.54 -10.35 1.07
C ASN A 232 -17.37 -10.15 2.58
N ALA A 233 -18.15 -10.86 3.42
CA ALA A 233 -18.04 -10.75 4.87
C ALA A 233 -16.62 -11.12 5.37
N ALA A 234 -16.06 -12.22 4.86
CA ALA A 234 -14.69 -12.63 5.15
C ALA A 234 -13.66 -11.63 4.62
N SER A 235 -13.85 -11.11 3.40
CA SER A 235 -13.02 -10.04 2.87
C SER A 235 -12.99 -8.81 3.79
N ASN A 236 -14.16 -8.30 4.21
CA ASN A 236 -14.26 -7.15 5.09
C ASN A 236 -13.60 -7.41 6.45
N TYR A 237 -13.79 -8.61 7.01
CA TYR A 237 -13.11 -9.04 8.23
C TYR A 237 -11.58 -8.98 8.09
N TYR A 238 -10.99 -9.63 7.07
CA TYR A 238 -9.54 -9.62 6.90
C TYR A 238 -8.98 -8.24 6.55
N PHE A 239 -9.70 -7.41 5.78
CA PHE A 239 -9.28 -6.03 5.57
C PHE A 239 -9.35 -5.21 6.87
N SER A 240 -10.29 -5.46 7.78
CA SER A 240 -10.33 -4.76 9.07
C SER A 240 -9.07 -5.03 9.90
N LYS A 241 -8.58 -6.29 9.88
CA LYS A 241 -7.30 -6.65 10.48
C LYS A 241 -6.13 -5.90 9.86
N VAL A 242 -6.05 -5.88 8.53
CA VAL A 242 -5.02 -5.14 7.80
C VAL A 242 -5.07 -3.64 8.12
N TYR A 243 -6.27 -3.07 8.22
CA TYR A 243 -6.47 -1.66 8.53
C TYR A 243 -5.90 -1.28 9.91
N ILE A 244 -6.15 -2.13 10.91
CA ILE A 244 -5.64 -1.93 12.28
C ILE A 244 -4.13 -2.18 12.34
N GLU A 245 -3.70 -3.35 11.85
CA GLU A 245 -2.37 -3.89 12.15
C GLU A 245 -1.26 -3.46 11.17
N CYS A 246 -1.62 -3.00 9.97
CA CYS A 246 -0.64 -2.75 8.91
C CYS A 246 -0.76 -1.33 8.36
N PRO A 247 -0.10 -0.32 8.97
CA PRO A 247 -0.09 1.06 8.47
C PRO A 247 0.19 1.10 6.96
N SER A 248 1.27 0.46 6.50
CA SER A 248 1.66 0.41 5.08
C SER A 248 0.61 -0.13 4.09
N LYS A 249 -0.44 -0.81 4.56
CA LYS A 249 -1.60 -1.27 3.76
C LYS A 249 -2.94 -0.72 4.24
N ARG A 250 -2.97 0.14 5.25
CA ARG A 250 -4.18 0.75 5.82
C ARG A 250 -5.02 1.45 4.76
N GLN A 251 -4.38 2.21 3.87
CA GLN A 251 -5.08 2.87 2.77
C GLN A 251 -5.74 1.86 1.81
N SER A 252 -5.05 0.76 1.48
CA SER A 252 -5.57 -0.32 0.63
C SER A 252 -6.80 -0.96 1.27
N ALA A 253 -6.71 -1.28 2.56
CA ALA A 253 -7.80 -1.86 3.33
C ALA A 253 -9.00 -0.91 3.44
N TYR A 254 -8.77 0.37 3.76
CA TYR A 254 -9.81 1.39 3.83
C TYR A 254 -10.61 1.48 2.52
N LEU A 255 -9.91 1.52 1.39
CA LEU A 255 -10.53 1.59 0.06
C LEU A 255 -11.18 0.26 -0.38
N SER A 256 -10.85 -0.84 0.29
CA SER A 256 -11.31 -2.18 -0.10
C SER A 256 -12.47 -2.71 0.72
N ILE A 257 -12.65 -2.22 1.96
CA ILE A 257 -13.83 -2.52 2.78
C ILE A 257 -15.06 -1.89 2.12
N ASP A 258 -16.03 -2.74 1.79
CA ASP A 258 -17.24 -2.36 1.07
C ASP A 258 -18.42 -3.13 1.67
N ILE A 259 -18.97 -2.61 2.76
CA ILE A 259 -20.06 -3.25 3.50
C ILE A 259 -21.41 -2.83 2.90
N LYS A 260 -22.12 -3.79 2.28
CA LYS A 260 -23.35 -3.50 1.52
C LYS A 260 -24.66 -3.76 2.26
N SER A 261 -24.62 -4.48 3.38
CA SER A 261 -25.82 -4.82 4.15
C SER A 261 -25.50 -5.08 5.61
N GLU A 262 -26.52 -4.96 6.48
CA GLU A 262 -26.40 -5.35 7.89
C GLU A 262 -26.06 -6.82 8.07
N ARG A 263 -26.55 -7.69 7.16
CA ARG A 263 -26.20 -9.12 7.19
C ARG A 263 -24.71 -9.32 6.94
N GLU A 264 -24.15 -8.67 5.93
CA GLU A 264 -22.72 -8.76 5.64
C GLU A 264 -21.85 -8.21 6.78
N PHE A 265 -22.30 -7.13 7.42
CA PHE A 265 -21.66 -6.60 8.63
C PHE A 265 -21.69 -7.61 9.78
N ALA A 266 -22.87 -8.19 10.05
CA ALA A 266 -23.05 -9.18 11.11
C ALA A 266 -22.20 -10.44 10.87
N ASP A 267 -22.15 -10.93 9.63
CA ASP A 267 -21.34 -12.07 9.25
C ASP A 267 -19.84 -11.77 9.43
N ALA A 268 -19.37 -10.57 9.06
CA ALA A 268 -17.99 -10.16 9.28
C ALA A 268 -17.64 -10.08 10.78
N LYS A 269 -18.56 -9.53 11.60
CA LYS A 269 -18.42 -9.50 13.06
C LYS A 269 -18.34 -10.90 13.66
N ASN A 270 -19.17 -11.83 13.17
CA ASN A 270 -19.23 -13.21 13.68
C ASN A 270 -17.97 -14.03 13.37
N LEU A 271 -17.08 -13.56 12.48
CA LEU A 271 -15.76 -14.14 12.26
C LEU A 271 -14.76 -13.85 13.40
N GLY A 272 -15.18 -13.13 14.45
CA GLY A 272 -14.37 -12.88 15.64
C GLY A 272 -13.51 -11.63 15.48
N ALA A 273 -14.13 -10.51 15.12
CA ALA A 273 -13.46 -9.21 15.11
C ALA A 273 -13.11 -8.77 16.54
N SER A 274 -11.87 -8.29 16.75
CA SER A 274 -11.49 -7.60 17.97
C SER A 274 -12.32 -6.31 18.14
N PRO A 275 -12.36 -5.71 19.34
CA PRO A 275 -12.98 -4.40 19.52
C PRO A 275 -12.45 -3.33 18.56
N GLU A 276 -11.12 -3.27 18.32
CA GLU A 276 -10.55 -2.32 17.35
C GLU A 276 -10.95 -2.64 15.90
N GLU A 277 -10.90 -3.92 15.51
CA GLU A 277 -11.32 -4.37 14.18
C GLU A 277 -12.80 -4.03 13.92
N LEU A 278 -13.67 -4.29 14.90
CA LEU A 278 -15.09 -3.97 14.84
C LEU A 278 -15.32 -2.45 14.76
N MET A 279 -14.59 -1.65 15.53
CA MET A 279 -14.65 -0.20 15.41
C MET A 279 -14.22 0.27 14.03
N SER A 280 -13.21 -0.34 13.40
CA SER A 280 -12.79 0.01 12.04
C SER A 280 -13.86 -0.28 10.98
N LEU A 281 -14.60 -1.40 11.13
CA LEU A 281 -15.72 -1.72 10.24
C LEU A 281 -16.83 -0.69 10.35
N HIS A 282 -17.21 -0.31 11.59
CA HIS A 282 -18.16 0.77 11.83
C HIS A 282 -17.67 2.09 11.26
N PHE A 283 -16.41 2.44 11.53
CA PHE A 283 -15.79 3.68 11.07
C PHE A 283 -15.84 3.78 9.55
N ILE A 284 -15.36 2.78 8.82
CA ILE A 284 -15.29 2.82 7.36
C ILE A 284 -16.70 2.80 6.74
N ARG A 285 -17.64 2.03 7.30
CA ARG A 285 -19.04 2.04 6.86
C ARG A 285 -19.70 3.40 7.09
N GLY A 286 -19.47 4.01 8.25
CA GLY A 286 -19.97 5.31 8.63
C GLY A 286 -19.38 6.42 7.76
N MET A 287 -18.09 6.32 7.43
CA MET A 287 -17.39 7.23 6.54
C MET A 287 -17.93 7.21 5.11
N ASN A 288 -18.59 6.13 4.66
CA ASN A 288 -19.20 6.04 3.33
C ASN A 288 -20.20 7.18 3.09
N GLY A 289 -20.05 7.93 1.99
CA GLY A 289 -20.85 9.12 1.66
C GLY A 289 -22.35 8.87 1.50
N LYS A 290 -22.76 7.60 1.30
CA LYS A 290 -24.16 7.21 1.15
C LYS A 290 -24.90 6.96 2.46
N ASN A 291 -24.18 6.85 3.59
CA ASN A 291 -24.75 6.50 4.88
C ASN A 291 -24.84 7.72 5.81
N LEU A 292 -25.75 7.68 6.80
CA LEU A 292 -25.69 8.56 7.97
C LEU A 292 -24.74 7.92 8.99
N GLY A 293 -23.61 8.57 9.28
CA GLY A 293 -22.60 8.02 10.19
C GLY A 293 -23.02 7.94 11.67
N LEU A 294 -24.19 8.46 12.05
CA LEU A 294 -24.63 8.54 13.45
C LEU A 294 -24.77 7.17 14.14
N TYR A 295 -25.32 6.17 13.45
CA TYR A 295 -25.42 4.83 13.99
C TYR A 295 -24.04 4.23 14.25
N ASP A 296 -23.14 4.28 13.26
CA ASP A 296 -21.78 3.79 13.41
C ASP A 296 -20.98 4.57 14.46
N LEU A 297 -21.17 5.89 14.56
CA LEU A 297 -20.60 6.72 15.61
C LEU A 297 -21.02 6.23 17.00
N SER A 298 -22.32 5.98 17.21
CA SER A 298 -22.82 5.44 18.48
C SER A 298 -22.18 4.09 18.82
N LYS A 299 -21.97 3.23 17.82
CA LYS A 299 -21.34 1.92 18.04
C LYS A 299 -19.87 2.04 18.36
N ILE A 300 -19.16 2.98 17.75
CA ILE A 300 -17.77 3.27 18.10
C ILE A 300 -17.67 3.80 19.53
N THR A 301 -18.53 4.74 19.94
CA THR A 301 -18.48 5.31 21.30
C THR A 301 -18.95 4.35 22.39
N GLU A 302 -19.85 3.41 22.07
CA GLU A 302 -20.19 2.27 22.94
C GLU A 302 -18.95 1.39 23.22
N ILE A 303 -18.09 1.19 22.23
CA ILE A 303 -16.86 0.39 22.37
C ILE A 303 -15.74 1.20 23.05
N ASN A 304 -15.50 2.43 22.60
CA ASN A 304 -14.51 3.34 23.16
C ASN A 304 -14.96 4.80 23.00
N GLN A 305 -15.34 5.42 24.12
CA GLN A 305 -15.80 6.81 24.18
C GLN A 305 -14.75 7.83 23.73
N ASN A 306 -13.45 7.50 23.85
CA ASN A 306 -12.34 8.39 23.54
C ASN A 306 -11.62 7.99 22.23
N SER A 307 -12.32 7.31 21.32
CA SER A 307 -11.78 6.82 20.05
C SER A 307 -11.52 7.94 19.03
N ASP A 308 -10.35 7.91 18.38
CA ASP A 308 -10.07 8.79 17.24
C ASP A 308 -11.04 8.56 16.08
N PHE A 309 -11.50 7.32 15.87
CA PHE A 309 -12.53 7.04 14.86
C PHE A 309 -13.85 7.76 15.14
N ALA A 310 -14.25 7.85 16.41
CA ALA A 310 -15.46 8.57 16.80
C ALA A 310 -15.28 10.08 16.56
N ARG A 311 -14.15 10.65 16.97
CA ARG A 311 -13.82 12.05 16.73
C ARG A 311 -13.85 12.40 15.25
N ILE A 312 -13.16 11.62 14.42
CA ILE A 312 -13.10 11.83 12.97
C ILE A 312 -14.50 11.74 12.34
N LEU A 313 -15.26 10.69 12.67
CA LEU A 313 -16.58 10.49 12.09
C LEU A 313 -17.55 11.59 12.53
N MET A 314 -17.49 12.02 13.79
CA MET A 314 -18.28 13.14 14.31
C MET A 314 -17.94 14.45 13.59
N SER A 315 -16.65 14.79 13.47
CA SER A 315 -16.19 15.98 12.74
C SER A 315 -16.72 16.02 11.31
N ARG A 316 -16.62 14.88 10.59
CA ARG A 316 -17.19 14.75 9.24
C ARG A 316 -18.70 14.97 9.22
N GLU A 317 -19.45 14.40 10.17
CA GLU A 317 -20.91 14.53 10.21
C GLU A 317 -21.36 15.96 10.52
N ILE A 318 -20.65 16.66 11.42
CA ILE A 318 -20.87 18.10 11.67
C ILE A 318 -20.62 18.89 10.39
N ASN A 319 -19.49 18.67 9.72
CA ASN A 319 -19.17 19.36 8.47
C ASN A 319 -20.17 19.09 7.36
N ARG A 320 -20.70 17.87 7.27
CA ARG A 320 -21.77 17.54 6.31
C ARG A 320 -23.07 18.28 6.62
N LEU A 321 -23.44 18.40 7.89
CA LEU A 321 -24.61 19.17 8.31
C LEU A 321 -24.41 20.66 8.00
N GLU A 322 -23.25 21.22 8.32
CA GLU A 322 -22.93 22.62 7.99
C GLU A 322 -23.00 22.86 6.49
N THR A 323 -22.40 22.02 5.66
CA THR A 323 -22.51 22.12 4.19
C THR A 323 -23.97 22.07 3.73
N PHE A 324 -24.79 21.19 4.32
CA PHE A 324 -26.20 21.10 3.99
C PHE A 324 -26.96 22.39 4.36
N PHE A 325 -26.76 22.92 5.57
CA PHE A 325 -27.48 24.11 6.04
C PHE A 325 -26.98 25.41 5.40
N LEU A 326 -25.66 25.56 5.22
CA LEU A 326 -25.03 26.77 4.69
C LEU A 326 -25.13 26.88 3.15
N ASN A 327 -25.21 25.77 2.41
CA ASN A 327 -25.42 25.83 0.96
C ASN A 327 -26.90 25.94 0.56
N ASN A 328 -27.83 25.62 1.47
CA ASN A 328 -29.26 25.78 1.20
C ASN A 328 -29.72 27.26 1.23
N SER A 329 -28.88 28.20 1.69
CA SER A 329 -29.19 29.64 1.66
C SER A 329 -28.97 30.31 0.30
N GLU A 330 -28.36 29.64 -0.69
CA GLU A 330 -28.17 30.21 -2.04
C GLU A 330 -29.36 29.98 -3.00
N ARG A 331 -30.47 29.37 -2.54
CA ARG A 331 -31.69 29.16 -3.35
C ARG A 331 -32.78 30.24 -3.19
N TYR A 332 -32.48 31.34 -2.51
CA TYR A 332 -33.40 32.46 -2.32
C TYR A 332 -32.74 33.79 -2.67
N TYR A 333 -32.37 33.98 -3.94
CA TYR A 333 -32.26 35.31 -4.57
C TYR A 333 -32.66 35.24 -6.04
#